data_AF-A0A957G8L1-F1
#
_entry.id   AF-A0A957G8L1-F1
#
_cell.length_a   1.000
_cell.length_b   1.000
_cell.length_c   1.000
_cell.angle_alpha   90.00
_cell.angle_beta   90.00
_cell.angle_gamma   90.00
#
_symmetry.space_group_name_H-M   'P 1'
#
loop_
_entity.id
_entity.type
_entity.pdbx_description
1 polymer ?
#
loop_
_entity_poly.entity_id
_entity_poly.type
_entity_poly.pdbx_seq_one_letter_code
_entity_poly.pdbx_strand_id
1 'polypeptide(L)'
;MAAIADDLVFSVQFALALVLLLFPNGRFHSPAWRIFAWIVGLTALAANLIWLLDPGRLSELPSVFNYFGSYGLGLVPLKPFAAFVSNVIIPTAVLISFASLLIRYLRANQTERLQIKWFIFGLTPLLLGAIFALFFQTQESFGHRLFVFAGIIGLPVATAVAIFLYNLYDIDLIIKRSLIYTILSAIIFGLYVLLVGATGVALQTGSNVAGALLALLLAAILFRPAYRAIQGAVQRLPLGGQVRADTYPLEVNESEANTRRLSGRTLRMAKGAWLLLAFVTFVILVTSLPGYAQTFSGELAHIAAEDQNRVTAVFAILSGVASLASALLSLGLAALFFRRRFTETVAAALSFYLLLYAVIMAGPLENWSAYWLGDEMLALRLQGLLLAVPTVLLLALFPNGRFVPSWSRWLLPLTIPWSLGLFLLPSFDAGGGDSVLVTSLAVSLIGMFAAGLVAQIMRYRHISSAIERQQTKWVVYGFALWLGYVLLSSFPFLYLTNLPAGTPAPWWAAVSVLGWFLALNIVPVSLTIAVMRYRLWDIDVLISRTLVYGVLTAVTVGLYALVVGGMATVFQTQANWL
;
A
#
# COMPACT_ATOMS: atom_id res chain seq x y z
N MET A 1 0.78 9.75 18.38
CA MET A 1 0.24 10.59 17.28
C MET A 1 1.18 11.75 16.98
N ALA A 2 1.62 12.55 17.97
CA ALA A 2 2.60 13.63 17.76
C ALA A 2 4.04 13.16 17.46
N ALA A 3 4.40 11.94 17.90
CA ALA A 3 5.82 11.57 17.99
C ALA A 3 6.54 11.09 16.72
N ILE A 4 5.79 10.68 15.69
CA ILE A 4 6.35 10.51 14.33
C ILE A 4 6.09 11.79 13.53
N ALA A 5 5.27 12.71 14.04
CA ALA A 5 4.91 13.91 13.34
C ALA A 5 6.16 14.73 13.03
N ASP A 6 7.11 14.96 13.94
CA ASP A 6 8.25 15.82 13.63
C ASP A 6 9.22 15.26 12.56
N ASP A 7 9.51 13.94 12.58
CA ASP A 7 10.34 13.31 11.55
C ASP A 7 9.60 13.10 10.21
N LEU A 8 8.28 12.88 10.24
CA LEU A 8 7.49 12.85 9.00
C LEU A 8 7.14 14.27 8.51
N VAL A 9 7.13 15.29 9.38
CA VAL A 9 6.69 16.65 9.09
C VAL A 9 7.58 17.23 8.01
N PHE A 10 8.89 17.06 8.10
CA PHE A 10 9.78 17.59 7.06
C PHE A 10 9.66 16.82 5.74
N SER A 11 9.43 15.50 5.78
CA SER A 11 9.14 14.70 4.57
C SER A 11 7.80 15.06 3.93
N VAL A 12 6.77 15.35 4.74
CA VAL A 12 5.46 15.86 4.30
C VAL A 12 5.59 17.27 3.75
N GLN A 13 6.37 18.15 4.38
CA GLN A 13 6.66 19.50 3.88
C GLN A 13 7.41 19.46 2.56
N PHE A 14 8.37 18.53 2.39
CA PHE A 14 9.05 18.32 1.11
C PHE A 14 8.07 17.85 0.03
N ALA A 15 7.23 16.87 0.33
CA ALA A 15 6.18 16.41 -0.59
C ALA A 15 5.22 17.56 -0.96
N LEU A 16 4.83 18.38 0.03
CA LEU A 16 4.01 19.56 -0.17
C LEU A 16 4.71 20.59 -1.08
N ALA A 17 5.99 20.87 -0.86
CA ALA A 17 6.78 21.76 -1.73
C ALA A 17 6.80 21.26 -3.18
N LEU A 18 7.03 19.96 -3.40
CA LEU A 18 6.97 19.36 -4.73
C LEU A 18 5.58 19.46 -5.37
N VAL A 19 4.52 19.19 -4.59
CA VAL A 19 3.13 19.33 -5.07
C VAL A 19 2.87 20.78 -5.48
N LEU A 20 3.25 21.76 -4.66
CA LEU A 20 3.12 23.19 -4.97
C LEU A 20 3.90 23.59 -6.24
N LEU A 21 5.07 22.99 -6.47
CA LEU A 21 5.88 23.23 -7.66
C LEU A 21 5.37 22.55 -8.94
N LEU A 22 4.58 21.49 -8.83
CA LEU A 22 4.14 20.70 -9.97
C LEU A 22 2.68 20.96 -10.32
N PHE A 23 1.85 21.32 -9.33
CA PHE A 23 0.43 21.60 -9.53
C PHE A 23 0.23 22.83 -10.45
N PRO A 24 -0.80 22.84 -11.31
CA PRO A 24 -1.74 21.74 -11.60
C PRO A 24 -1.22 20.71 -12.64
N ASN A 25 -0.36 21.13 -13.57
CA ASN A 25 -0.12 20.38 -14.81
C ASN A 25 1.06 19.38 -14.76
N GLY A 26 1.70 19.21 -13.61
CA GLY A 26 2.86 18.33 -13.44
C GLY A 26 4.15 18.84 -14.11
N ARG A 27 4.19 20.11 -14.53
CA ARG A 27 5.33 20.71 -15.23
C ARG A 27 5.94 21.85 -14.40
N PHE A 28 7.26 21.94 -14.42
CA PHE A 28 7.97 23.08 -13.87
C PHE A 28 7.84 24.30 -14.79
N HIS A 29 7.68 25.48 -14.22
CA HIS A 29 7.56 26.73 -14.97
C HIS A 29 8.81 27.08 -15.80
N SER A 30 9.99 26.72 -15.29
CA SER A 30 11.28 26.90 -15.97
C SER A 30 12.29 25.81 -15.58
N PRO A 31 13.39 25.64 -16.34
CA PRO A 31 14.45 24.68 -15.99
C PRO A 31 15.07 24.94 -14.61
N ALA A 32 15.11 26.20 -14.15
CA ALA A 32 15.63 26.56 -12.83
C ALA A 32 14.80 25.96 -11.69
N TRP A 33 13.47 25.92 -11.83
CA TRP A 33 12.58 25.28 -10.85
C TRP A 33 12.78 23.77 -10.75
N ARG A 34 13.18 23.12 -11.85
CA ARG A 34 13.57 21.71 -11.84
C ARG A 34 14.85 21.50 -11.05
N ILE A 35 15.85 22.37 -11.24
CA ILE A 35 17.11 22.33 -10.48
C ILE A 35 16.84 22.57 -9.00
N PHE A 36 16.03 23.57 -8.67
CA PHE A 36 15.60 23.85 -7.31
C PHE A 36 14.95 22.62 -6.63
N ALA A 37 14.00 21.97 -7.30
CA ALA A 37 13.37 20.76 -6.80
C ALA A 37 14.37 19.62 -6.56
N TRP A 38 15.36 19.45 -7.45
CA TRP A 38 16.44 18.48 -7.26
C TRP A 38 17.33 18.80 -6.06
N ILE A 39 17.73 20.07 -5.90
CA ILE A 39 18.57 20.49 -4.77
C ILE A 39 17.83 20.24 -3.45
N VAL A 40 16.59 20.71 -3.34
CA VAL A 40 15.77 20.52 -2.14
C VAL A 40 15.51 19.04 -1.88
N GLY A 41 15.28 18.23 -2.94
CA GLY A 41 15.07 16.80 -2.79
C GLY A 41 16.31 16.04 -2.35
N LEU A 42 17.49 16.37 -2.89
CA LEU A 42 18.74 15.73 -2.50
C LEU A 42 19.14 16.11 -1.07
N THR A 43 18.95 17.38 -0.67
CA THR A 43 19.24 17.80 0.71
C THR A 43 18.24 17.21 1.70
N ALA A 44 16.95 17.15 1.35
CA ALA A 44 15.94 16.47 2.17
C ALA A 44 16.20 14.96 2.30
N LEU A 45 16.64 14.29 1.24
CA LEU A 45 17.02 12.88 1.29
C LEU A 45 18.24 12.66 2.19
N ALA A 46 19.26 13.50 2.07
CA ALA A 46 20.45 13.43 2.93
C ALA A 46 20.09 13.65 4.41
N ALA A 47 19.26 14.64 4.72
CA ALA A 47 18.79 14.89 6.08
C ALA A 47 17.95 13.72 6.63
N ASN A 48 17.05 13.16 5.83
CA ASN A 48 16.28 11.96 6.18
C ASN A 48 17.20 10.78 6.55
N LEU A 49 18.24 10.53 5.75
CA LEU A 49 19.19 9.46 6.02
C LEU A 49 19.94 9.68 7.34
N ILE A 50 20.33 10.92 7.64
CA ILE A 50 21.01 11.26 8.90
C ILE A 50 20.09 11.00 10.11
N TRP A 51 18.82 11.42 10.06
CA TRP A 51 17.86 11.18 11.14
C TRP A 51 17.48 9.70 11.28
N LEU A 52 17.23 9.02 10.17
CA LEU A 52 16.89 7.60 10.14
C LEU A 52 18.00 6.75 10.79
N LEU A 53 19.26 7.13 10.56
CA LEU A 53 20.44 6.42 11.06
C LEU A 53 20.97 7.01 12.38
N ASP A 54 20.17 7.82 13.07
CA ASP A 54 20.57 8.41 14.35
C ASP A 54 20.56 7.36 15.48
N PRO A 55 21.72 7.00 16.07
CA PRO A 55 21.78 6.06 17.18
C PRO A 55 21.09 6.60 18.44
N GLY A 56 20.25 5.77 19.04
CA GLY A 56 19.63 6.04 20.34
C GLY A 56 18.12 5.81 20.34
N ARG A 57 17.44 6.46 21.28
CA ARG A 57 15.97 6.46 21.37
C ARG A 57 15.41 7.55 20.47
N LEU A 58 14.25 7.30 19.87
CA LEU A 58 13.54 8.33 19.12
C LEU A 58 13.22 9.49 20.08
N SER A 59 13.50 10.73 19.65
CA SER A 59 13.38 11.93 20.49
C SER A 59 12.00 12.06 21.14
N GLU A 60 10.95 11.74 20.37
CA GLU A 60 9.55 11.88 20.78
C GLU A 60 8.92 10.57 21.28
N LEU A 61 9.61 9.43 21.10
CA LEU A 61 9.25 8.14 21.71
C LEU A 61 10.45 7.64 22.52
N PRO A 62 10.71 8.21 23.72
CA PRO A 62 11.87 7.83 24.52
C PRO A 62 11.87 6.36 24.94
N SER A 63 10.72 5.67 24.86
CA SER A 63 10.62 4.22 25.09
C SER A 63 10.98 3.38 23.87
N VAL A 64 11.04 3.97 22.66
CA VAL A 64 11.29 3.28 21.40
C VAL A 64 12.74 3.49 20.97
N PHE A 65 13.46 2.38 20.82
CA PHE A 65 14.82 2.41 20.30
C PHE A 65 14.81 2.55 18.77
N ASN A 66 15.64 3.45 18.24
CA ASN A 66 15.85 3.53 16.80
C ASN A 66 16.71 2.36 16.34
N TYR A 67 16.05 1.30 15.88
CA TYR A 67 16.71 0.12 15.32
C TYR A 67 17.61 0.48 14.12
N PHE A 68 17.26 1.48 13.31
CA PHE A 68 18.11 1.90 12.19
C PHE A 68 19.33 2.71 12.61
N GLY A 69 19.29 3.35 13.78
CA GLY A 69 20.41 4.10 14.33
C GLY A 69 21.52 3.23 14.92
N SER A 70 21.16 2.04 15.40
CA SER A 70 22.08 1.06 15.98
C SER A 70 23.21 0.62 15.03
N TYR A 71 22.97 0.75 13.71
CA TYR A 71 23.89 0.44 12.62
C TYR A 71 25.13 1.36 12.56
N GLY A 72 25.15 2.49 13.28
CA GLY A 72 26.40 3.17 13.65
C GLY A 72 27.25 3.72 12.51
N LEU A 73 26.66 4.26 11.44
CA LEU A 73 27.38 4.85 10.29
C LEU A 73 28.21 6.10 10.60
N GLY A 74 28.29 6.54 11.85
CA GLY A 74 29.06 7.71 12.25
C GLY A 74 28.53 9.02 11.67
N LEU A 75 27.25 9.10 11.29
CA LEU A 75 26.61 10.31 10.75
C LEU A 75 26.23 11.34 11.81
N VAL A 76 26.44 11.02 13.10
CA VAL A 76 26.16 11.91 14.25
C VAL A 76 26.76 13.33 14.08
N PRO A 77 27.99 13.53 13.56
CA PRO A 77 28.54 14.87 13.34
C PRO A 77 27.76 15.70 12.32
N LEU A 78 26.94 15.08 11.46
CA LEU A 78 26.11 15.75 10.46
C LEU A 78 24.71 16.11 10.96
N LYS A 79 24.35 15.81 12.22
CA LYS A 79 23.07 16.23 12.80
C LYS A 79 22.80 17.74 12.70
N PRO A 80 23.77 18.64 12.92
CA PRO A 80 23.52 20.07 12.76
C PRO A 80 23.11 20.43 11.33
N PHE A 81 23.68 19.74 10.33
CA PHE A 81 23.27 19.90 8.94
C PHE A 81 21.84 19.38 8.70
N ALA A 82 21.50 18.19 9.20
CA ALA A 82 20.14 17.64 9.08
C ALA A 82 19.09 18.53 9.77
N ALA A 83 19.42 19.07 10.95
CA ALA A 83 18.60 20.04 11.66
C ALA A 83 18.45 21.35 10.88
N PHE A 84 19.52 21.87 10.26
CA PHE A 84 19.46 23.06 9.41
C PHE A 84 18.58 22.84 8.17
N VAL A 85 18.71 21.69 7.50
CA VAL A 85 17.87 21.33 6.36
C VAL A 85 16.39 21.28 6.77
N SER A 86 16.09 20.60 7.87
CA SER A 86 14.72 20.35 8.34
C SER A 86 14.05 21.63 8.84
N ASN A 87 14.77 22.47 9.58
CA ASN A 87 14.20 23.68 10.21
C ASN A 87 14.27 24.93 9.32
N VAL A 88 15.16 24.97 8.32
CA VAL A 88 15.38 26.17 7.50
C VAL A 88 15.11 25.91 6.03
N ILE A 89 15.81 24.95 5.42
CA ILE A 89 15.75 24.74 3.96
C ILE A 89 14.36 24.30 3.52
N ILE A 90 13.77 23.29 4.18
CA ILE A 90 12.48 22.72 3.77
C ILE A 90 11.33 23.73 3.97
N PRO A 91 11.18 24.41 5.12
CA PRO A 91 10.16 25.46 5.28
C PRO A 91 10.32 26.60 4.27
N THR A 92 11.56 27.05 4.04
CA THR A 92 11.85 28.08 3.03
C THR A 92 11.47 27.58 1.63
N ALA A 93 11.72 26.31 1.31
CA ALA A 93 11.34 25.73 0.04
C ALA A 93 9.83 25.66 -0.16
N VAL A 94 9.06 25.36 0.90
CA VAL A 94 7.59 25.42 0.85
C VAL A 94 7.12 26.83 0.53
N LEU A 95 7.69 27.86 1.17
CA LEU A 95 7.34 29.27 0.91
C LEU A 95 7.65 29.69 -0.53
N ILE A 96 8.84 29.34 -1.04
CA ILE A 96 9.23 29.61 -2.44
C ILE A 96 8.30 28.85 -3.41
N SER A 97 7.93 27.62 -3.08
CA SER A 97 7.01 26.80 -3.89
C SER A 97 5.59 27.39 -3.90
N PHE A 98 5.13 27.92 -2.77
CA PHE A 98 3.86 28.64 -2.69
C PHE A 98 3.87 29.93 -3.52
N ALA A 99 4.95 30.71 -3.47
CA ALA A 99 5.13 31.87 -4.35
C ALA A 99 5.10 31.48 -5.84
N SER A 100 5.73 30.35 -6.19
CA SER A 100 5.65 29.77 -7.56
C SER A 100 4.21 29.51 -7.98
N LEU A 101 3.40 28.95 -7.09
CA LEU A 101 1.99 28.63 -7.32
C LEU A 101 1.12 29.90 -7.45
N LEU A 102 1.39 30.94 -6.67
CA LEU A 102 0.74 32.24 -6.82
C LEU A 102 1.08 32.92 -8.15
N ILE A 103 2.34 32.88 -8.58
CA ILE A 103 2.75 33.40 -9.89
C ILE A 103 2.01 32.66 -11.02
N ARG A 104 1.82 31.35 -10.89
CA ARG A 104 1.01 30.56 -11.84
C ARG A 104 -0.45 30.98 -11.82
N TYR A 105 -1.04 31.15 -10.64
CA TYR A 105 -2.42 31.63 -10.53
C TYR A 105 -2.63 32.96 -11.28
N LEU A 106 -1.69 33.90 -11.14
CA LEU A 106 -1.77 35.20 -11.80
C LEU A 106 -1.66 35.08 -13.34
N ARG A 107 -0.88 34.11 -13.84
CA ARG A 107 -0.64 33.90 -15.28
C ARG A 107 -1.56 32.87 -15.94
N ALA A 108 -2.31 32.11 -15.15
CA ALA A 108 -3.12 30.99 -15.59
C ALA A 108 -4.38 31.43 -16.36
N ASN A 109 -4.85 30.56 -17.25
CA ASN A 109 -6.14 30.70 -17.94
C ASN A 109 -7.31 30.41 -16.98
N GLN A 110 -8.56 30.72 -17.36
CA GLN A 110 -9.72 30.61 -16.45
C GLN A 110 -9.89 29.23 -15.80
N THR A 111 -9.64 28.14 -16.53
CA THR A 111 -9.72 26.77 -16.02
C THR A 111 -8.62 26.45 -15.00
N GLU A 112 -7.36 26.76 -15.35
CA GLU A 112 -6.21 26.59 -14.46
C GLU A 112 -6.31 27.45 -13.19
N ARG A 113 -6.84 28.69 -13.31
CA ARG A 113 -7.10 29.54 -12.15
C ARG A 113 -8.09 28.91 -11.18
N LEU A 114 -9.15 28.29 -11.70
CA LEU A 114 -10.14 27.60 -10.86
C LEU A 114 -9.52 26.38 -10.17
N GLN A 115 -8.72 25.57 -10.88
CA GLN A 115 -8.00 24.44 -10.29
C GLN A 115 -7.07 24.88 -9.14
N ILE A 116 -6.29 25.94 -9.35
CA ILE A 116 -5.39 26.50 -8.33
C ILE A 116 -6.18 27.11 -7.17
N LYS A 117 -7.31 27.78 -7.43
CA LYS A 117 -8.14 28.40 -6.39
C LYS A 117 -8.66 27.38 -5.38
N TRP A 118 -9.16 26.24 -5.86
CA TRP A 118 -9.60 25.16 -4.97
C TRP A 118 -8.43 24.57 -4.19
N PHE A 119 -7.29 24.32 -4.84
CA PHE A 119 -6.11 23.84 -4.13
C PHE A 119 -5.68 24.81 -3.00
N ILE A 120 -5.62 26.12 -3.25
CA ILE A 120 -5.30 27.14 -2.26
C ILE A 120 -6.34 27.16 -1.12
N PHE A 121 -7.62 26.97 -1.44
CA PHE A 121 -8.69 26.86 -0.45
C PHE A 121 -8.52 25.63 0.47
N GLY A 122 -8.09 24.49 -0.08
CA GLY A 122 -7.75 23.31 0.73
C GLY A 122 -6.49 23.49 1.58
N LEU A 123 -5.54 24.31 1.12
CA LEU A 123 -4.29 24.61 1.83
C LEU A 123 -4.48 25.63 2.97
N THR A 124 -5.53 26.44 2.92
CA THR A 124 -5.70 27.58 3.85
C THR A 124 -5.76 27.16 5.33
N PRO A 125 -6.46 26.08 5.71
CA PRO A 125 -6.44 25.61 7.10
C PRO A 125 -5.04 25.19 7.59
N LEU A 126 -4.19 24.60 6.73
CA LEU A 126 -2.79 24.29 7.11
C LEU A 126 -1.99 25.57 7.39
N LEU A 127 -2.16 26.60 6.55
CA LEU A 127 -1.50 27.89 6.75
C LEU A 127 -1.98 28.58 8.03
N LEU A 128 -3.29 28.56 8.31
CA LEU A 128 -3.85 29.11 9.54
C LEU A 128 -3.37 28.33 10.77
N GLY A 129 -3.28 27.00 10.69
CA GLY A 129 -2.73 26.17 11.76
C GLY A 129 -1.28 26.49 12.06
N ALA A 130 -0.46 26.71 11.03
CA ALA A 130 0.94 27.12 11.17
C ALA A 130 1.06 28.52 11.82
N ILE A 131 0.28 29.51 11.35
CA ILE A 131 0.24 30.85 11.96
C ILE A 131 -0.23 30.78 13.41
N PHE A 132 -1.24 29.95 13.70
CA PHE A 132 -1.75 29.73 15.06
C PHE A 132 -0.66 29.15 15.97
N ALA A 133 0.07 28.13 15.53
CA ALA A 133 1.19 27.56 16.29
C ALA A 133 2.28 28.60 16.58
N LEU A 134 2.63 29.44 15.59
CA LEU A 134 3.63 30.49 15.76
C LEU A 134 3.19 31.57 16.75
N PHE A 135 1.94 32.03 16.65
CA PHE A 135 1.44 33.14 17.46
C PHE A 135 1.15 32.73 18.91
N PHE A 136 0.59 31.54 19.11
CA PHE A 136 0.22 31.04 20.43
C PHE A 136 1.28 30.15 21.08
N GLN A 137 2.37 29.84 20.37
CA GLN A 137 3.44 28.95 20.83
C GLN A 137 2.93 27.60 21.38
N THR A 138 1.81 27.10 20.85
CA THR A 138 1.19 25.83 21.26
C THR A 138 0.89 24.96 20.06
N GLN A 139 1.48 23.76 20.03
CA GLN A 139 1.15 22.72 19.03
C GLN A 139 0.10 21.72 19.57
N GLU A 140 -0.04 21.63 20.90
CA GLU A 140 -0.98 20.71 21.54
C GLU A 140 -2.38 21.31 21.78
N SER A 141 -2.62 22.56 21.37
CA SER A 141 -3.94 23.17 21.56
C SER A 141 -4.98 22.51 20.64
N PHE A 142 -6.23 22.43 21.12
CA PHE A 142 -7.35 21.93 20.31
C PHE A 142 -7.51 22.73 19.00
N GLY A 143 -7.32 24.05 19.06
CA GLY A 143 -7.39 24.94 17.90
C GLY A 143 -6.35 24.60 16.83
N HIS A 144 -5.06 24.44 17.20
CA HIS A 144 -4.02 24.03 16.25
C HIS A 144 -4.34 22.69 15.61
N ARG A 145 -4.73 21.69 16.42
CA ARG A 145 -5.10 20.35 15.93
C ARG A 145 -6.26 20.42 14.94
N LEU A 146 -7.29 21.21 15.23
CA LEU A 146 -8.43 21.38 14.33
C LEU A 146 -8.01 21.94 12.96
N PHE A 147 -7.14 22.95 12.92
CA PHE A 147 -6.62 23.50 11.67
C PHE A 147 -5.78 22.50 10.87
N VAL A 148 -4.90 21.74 11.55
CA VAL A 148 -4.09 20.71 10.91
C VAL A 148 -4.97 19.61 10.32
N PHE A 149 -5.94 19.08 11.07
CA PHE A 149 -6.88 18.08 10.56
C PHE A 149 -7.72 18.60 9.40
N ALA A 150 -8.27 19.81 9.52
CA ALA A 150 -9.02 20.45 8.44
C ALA A 150 -8.17 20.63 7.18
N GLY A 151 -6.87 20.88 7.33
CA GLY A 151 -5.93 21.02 6.23
C GLY A 151 -5.54 19.70 5.57
N ILE A 152 -5.25 18.67 6.38
CA ILE A 152 -4.93 17.32 5.91
C ILE A 152 -6.10 16.72 5.11
N ILE A 153 -7.34 17.00 5.51
CA ILE A 153 -8.54 16.55 4.79
C ILE A 153 -8.89 17.51 3.65
N GLY A 154 -8.80 18.81 3.91
CA GLY A 154 -9.17 19.87 2.99
C GLY A 154 -8.33 19.87 1.71
N LEU A 155 -7.04 19.56 1.80
CA LEU A 155 -6.14 19.57 0.65
C LEU A 155 -6.44 18.43 -0.36
N PRO A 156 -6.58 17.15 0.04
CA PRO A 156 -7.09 16.08 -0.82
C PRO A 156 -8.50 16.35 -1.34
N VAL A 157 -9.42 16.83 -0.50
CA VAL A 157 -10.80 17.14 -0.92
C VAL A 157 -10.80 18.24 -1.97
N ALA A 158 -10.08 19.34 -1.76
CA ALA A 158 -10.05 20.43 -2.71
C ALA A 158 -9.29 20.07 -3.99
N THR A 159 -8.26 19.21 -3.90
CA THR A 159 -7.60 18.62 -5.08
C THR A 159 -8.58 17.72 -5.84
N ALA A 160 -9.37 16.92 -5.15
CA ALA A 160 -10.41 16.10 -5.76
C ALA A 160 -11.48 16.97 -6.44
N VAL A 161 -11.94 18.03 -5.79
CA VAL A 161 -12.85 19.03 -6.38
C VAL A 161 -12.23 19.70 -7.61
N ALA A 162 -10.94 20.06 -7.55
CA ALA A 162 -10.20 20.61 -8.69
C ALA A 162 -10.13 19.63 -9.87
N ILE A 163 -9.97 18.33 -9.58
CA ILE A 163 -9.98 17.26 -10.58
C ILE A 163 -11.39 17.05 -11.16
N PHE A 164 -12.41 17.01 -10.30
CA PHE A 164 -13.78 16.61 -10.65
C PHE A 164 -14.59 17.70 -11.33
N LEU A 165 -14.42 18.96 -10.94
CA LEU A 165 -15.22 20.08 -11.47
C LEU A 165 -14.55 20.78 -12.66
N TYR A 166 -13.23 20.61 -12.83
CA TYR A 166 -12.44 21.35 -13.84
C TYR A 166 -11.59 20.45 -14.73
N ASN A 167 -11.95 19.17 -14.85
CA ASN A 167 -11.39 18.21 -15.82
C ASN A 167 -9.86 18.22 -15.90
N LEU A 168 -9.19 18.20 -14.74
CA LEU A 168 -7.71 18.27 -14.69
C LEU A 168 -7.03 17.08 -15.40
N TYR A 169 -7.74 15.96 -15.50
CA TYR A 169 -7.35 14.77 -16.24
C TYR A 169 -8.54 14.30 -17.07
N ASP A 170 -8.31 13.77 -18.27
CA ASP A 170 -9.33 13.26 -19.20
C ASP A 170 -9.95 11.94 -18.70
N ILE A 171 -10.46 11.95 -17.46
CA ILE A 171 -10.95 10.80 -16.69
C ILE A 171 -12.43 10.93 -16.31
N ASP A 172 -13.12 11.96 -16.84
CA ASP A 172 -14.53 12.30 -16.60
C ASP A 172 -15.47 11.10 -16.71
N LEU A 173 -15.22 10.22 -17.69
CA LEU A 173 -16.07 9.07 -17.99
C LEU A 173 -16.03 8.03 -16.86
N ILE A 174 -14.85 7.81 -16.28
CA ILE A 174 -14.64 6.86 -15.18
C ILE A 174 -15.24 7.43 -13.90
N ILE A 175 -15.08 8.74 -13.67
CA ILE A 175 -15.50 9.40 -12.43
C ILE A 175 -17.01 9.60 -12.34
N LYS A 176 -17.67 10.03 -13.42
CA LYS A 176 -19.13 10.17 -13.42
C LYS A 176 -19.81 8.84 -13.14
N ARG A 177 -19.29 7.75 -13.72
CA ARG A 177 -19.75 6.40 -13.43
C ARG A 177 -19.49 6.04 -11.98
N SER A 178 -18.29 6.32 -11.46
CA SER A 178 -17.96 5.93 -10.09
C SER A 178 -18.77 6.68 -9.03
N LEU A 179 -18.90 7.99 -9.17
CA LEU A 179 -19.68 8.83 -8.25
C LEU A 179 -21.14 8.40 -8.19
N ILE A 180 -21.77 8.13 -9.34
CA ILE A 180 -23.17 7.67 -9.39
C ILE A 180 -23.32 6.35 -8.65
N TYR A 181 -22.44 5.37 -8.89
CA TYR A 181 -22.54 4.10 -8.18
C TYR A 181 -22.26 4.25 -6.68
N THR A 182 -21.34 5.12 -6.26
CA THR A 182 -21.09 5.39 -4.84
C THR A 182 -22.31 6.01 -4.17
N ILE A 183 -22.92 7.04 -4.77
CA ILE A 183 -24.15 7.69 -4.27
C ILE A 183 -25.30 6.69 -4.23
N LEU A 184 -25.50 5.92 -5.32
CA LEU A 184 -26.54 4.91 -5.42
C LEU A 184 -26.48 3.93 -4.27
N SER A 185 -25.25 3.54 -3.96
CA SER A 185 -25.02 2.42 -3.10
C SER A 185 -24.94 2.87 -1.63
N ALA A 186 -24.61 4.14 -1.38
CA ALA A 186 -24.93 4.83 -0.12
C ALA A 186 -26.44 4.99 0.11
N ILE A 187 -27.24 5.30 -0.91
CA ILE A 187 -28.72 5.35 -0.82
C ILE A 187 -29.28 3.96 -0.48
N ILE A 188 -28.82 2.92 -1.19
CA ILE A 188 -29.21 1.53 -0.94
C ILE A 188 -28.87 1.13 0.50
N PHE A 189 -27.67 1.48 0.96
CA PHE A 189 -27.25 1.22 2.33
C PHE A 189 -28.10 2.00 3.36
N GLY A 190 -28.33 3.29 3.14
CA GLY A 190 -29.17 4.11 4.00
C GLY A 190 -30.60 3.58 4.09
N LEU A 191 -31.15 3.08 2.98
CA LEU A 191 -32.45 2.43 2.96
C LEU A 191 -32.44 1.10 3.74
N TYR A 192 -31.38 0.29 3.60
CA TYR A 192 -31.23 -0.93 4.40
C TYR A 192 -31.23 -0.62 5.90
N VAL A 193 -30.43 0.36 6.32
CA VAL A 193 -30.38 0.83 7.70
C VAL A 193 -31.74 1.33 8.18
N LEU A 194 -32.41 2.16 7.39
CA LEU A 194 -33.71 2.73 7.75
C LEU A 194 -34.76 1.62 7.88
N LEU A 195 -34.79 0.65 6.97
CA LEU A 195 -35.71 -0.49 7.03
C LEU A 195 -35.45 -1.38 8.26
N VAL A 196 -34.19 -1.72 8.53
CA VAL A 196 -33.81 -2.52 9.70
C VAL A 196 -34.09 -1.77 11.00
N GLY A 197 -33.77 -0.48 11.07
CA GLY A 197 -34.04 0.37 12.22
C GLY A 197 -35.54 0.56 12.46
N ALA A 198 -36.32 0.89 11.43
CA ALA A 198 -37.76 1.08 11.52
C ALA A 198 -38.49 -0.21 11.92
N THR A 199 -38.11 -1.36 11.37
CA THR A 199 -38.67 -2.66 11.78
C THR A 199 -38.26 -3.02 13.20
N GLY A 200 -37.01 -2.77 13.61
CA GLY A 200 -36.54 -2.99 14.98
C GLY A 200 -37.24 -2.11 16.02
N VAL A 201 -37.59 -0.86 15.66
CA VAL A 201 -38.39 0.05 16.51
C VAL A 201 -39.86 -0.39 16.54
N ALA A 202 -40.46 -0.69 15.38
CA ALA A 202 -41.86 -1.07 15.28
C ALA A 202 -42.20 -2.38 16.00
N LEU A 203 -41.24 -3.31 16.07
CA LEU A 203 -41.41 -4.62 16.71
C LEU A 203 -41.00 -4.65 18.19
N GLN A 204 -40.60 -3.50 18.79
CA GLN A 204 -40.19 -3.38 20.20
C GLN A 204 -39.25 -4.50 20.67
N THR A 205 -38.26 -4.83 19.83
CA THR A 205 -37.43 -6.04 19.90
C THR A 205 -36.41 -6.11 21.04
N GLY A 206 -36.62 -5.40 22.15
CA GLY A 206 -35.62 -5.13 23.20
C GLY A 206 -34.78 -6.32 23.68
N SER A 207 -35.31 -7.55 23.68
CA SER A 207 -34.56 -8.78 24.02
C SER A 207 -34.98 -10.06 23.27
N ASN A 208 -35.93 -9.98 22.32
CA ASN A 208 -36.50 -11.17 21.68
C ASN A 208 -35.83 -11.48 20.33
N VAL A 209 -34.94 -12.47 20.32
CA VAL A 209 -34.18 -12.95 19.14
C VAL A 209 -35.12 -13.29 17.97
N ALA A 210 -36.30 -13.83 18.25
CA ALA A 210 -37.30 -14.14 17.22
C ALA A 210 -37.83 -12.88 16.51
N GLY A 211 -38.03 -11.79 17.25
CA GLY A 211 -38.44 -10.52 16.68
C GLY A 211 -37.34 -9.89 15.83
N ALA A 212 -36.06 -10.02 16.24
CA ALA A 212 -34.93 -9.51 15.48
C ALA A 212 -34.73 -10.27 14.17
N LEU A 213 -34.92 -11.61 14.20
CA LEU A 213 -34.90 -12.44 13.01
C LEU A 213 -36.07 -12.11 12.06
N LEU A 214 -37.26 -11.85 12.59
CA LEU A 214 -38.42 -11.41 11.79
C LEU A 214 -38.20 -10.03 11.17
N ALA A 215 -37.66 -9.07 11.92
CA ALA A 215 -37.30 -7.74 11.42
C ALA A 215 -36.28 -7.84 10.27
N LEU A 216 -35.25 -8.68 10.44
CA LEU A 216 -34.24 -8.95 9.41
C LEU A 216 -34.84 -9.58 8.16
N LEU A 217 -35.74 -10.56 8.31
CA LEU A 217 -36.46 -11.20 7.21
C LEU A 217 -37.33 -10.21 6.44
N LEU A 218 -38.11 -9.38 7.15
CA LEU A 218 -38.95 -8.36 6.55
C LEU A 218 -38.12 -7.28 5.82
N ALA A 219 -37.03 -6.83 6.43
CA ALA A 219 -36.10 -5.89 5.80
C ALA A 219 -35.47 -6.48 4.53
N ALA A 220 -35.07 -7.77 4.55
CA ALA A 220 -34.51 -8.44 3.38
C ALA A 220 -35.52 -8.58 2.22
N ILE A 221 -36.79 -8.84 2.53
CA ILE A 221 -37.87 -8.93 1.54
C ILE A 221 -38.14 -7.55 0.92
N LEU A 222 -38.23 -6.49 1.74
CA LEU A 222 -38.52 -5.11 1.31
C LEU A 222 -37.35 -4.46 0.57
N PHE A 223 -36.12 -4.87 0.85
CA PHE A 223 -34.92 -4.36 0.19
C PHE A 223 -34.87 -4.71 -1.31
N ARG A 224 -35.28 -5.94 -1.66
CA ARG A 224 -35.20 -6.48 -3.03
C ARG A 224 -35.96 -5.64 -4.08
N PRO A 225 -37.22 -5.21 -3.88
CA PRO A 225 -37.93 -4.35 -4.83
C PRO A 225 -37.34 -2.94 -4.91
N ALA A 226 -36.94 -2.35 -3.78
CA ALA A 226 -36.33 -1.03 -3.76
C ALA A 226 -35.00 -0.99 -4.53
N TYR A 227 -34.16 -2.01 -4.34
CA TYR A 227 -32.92 -2.19 -5.09
C TYR A 227 -33.16 -2.24 -6.60
N ARG A 228 -34.18 -2.97 -7.05
CA ARG A 228 -34.54 -3.08 -8.47
C ARG A 228 -35.04 -1.76 -9.06
N ALA A 229 -35.86 -1.01 -8.32
CA ALA A 229 -36.38 0.29 -8.78
C ALA A 229 -35.24 1.30 -9.01
N ILE A 230 -34.29 1.32 -8.07
CA ILE A 230 -33.11 2.19 -8.11
C ILE A 230 -32.18 1.80 -9.27
N GLN A 231 -31.91 0.51 -9.48
CA GLN A 231 -31.13 0.06 -10.65
C GLN A 231 -31.80 0.39 -11.97
N GLY A 232 -33.13 0.22 -12.07
CA GLY A 232 -33.90 0.56 -13.27
C GLY A 232 -33.87 2.05 -13.60
N ALA A 233 -33.86 2.93 -12.60
CA ALA A 233 -33.72 4.38 -12.80
C ALA A 233 -32.33 4.76 -13.34
N VAL A 234 -31.27 4.11 -12.86
CA VAL A 234 -29.89 4.37 -13.31
C VAL A 234 -29.65 3.91 -14.75
N GLN A 235 -30.22 2.77 -15.14
CA GLN A 235 -30.11 2.27 -16.52
C GLN A 235 -30.74 3.19 -17.56
N ARG A 236 -31.64 4.09 -17.15
CA ARG A 236 -32.29 5.08 -18.02
C ARG A 236 -31.51 6.38 -18.16
N LEU A 237 -30.46 6.59 -17.37
CA LEU A 237 -29.61 7.76 -17.52
C LEU A 237 -28.76 7.61 -18.81
N PRO A 238 -28.73 8.63 -19.69
CA PRO A 238 -27.92 8.62 -20.91
C PRO A 238 -26.44 8.76 -20.53
N LEU A 239 -25.84 7.66 -20.07
CA LEU A 239 -24.45 7.59 -19.65
C LEU A 239 -23.57 7.23 -20.84
N GLY A 240 -23.18 8.26 -21.58
CA GLY A 240 -21.96 8.39 -22.37
C GLY A 240 -21.43 7.13 -23.07
N GLY A 241 -21.64 7.11 -24.39
CA GLY A 241 -20.79 6.47 -25.40
C GLY A 241 -20.41 5.00 -25.16
N GLN A 242 -21.00 4.09 -25.95
CA GLN A 242 -20.33 2.83 -26.23
C GLN A 242 -18.97 3.15 -26.84
N VAL A 243 -17.90 2.90 -26.10
CA VAL A 243 -16.55 2.87 -26.67
C VAL A 243 -16.56 1.70 -27.65
N ARG A 244 -16.68 2.00 -28.94
CA ARG A 244 -16.54 1.02 -30.03
C ARG A 244 -15.18 0.36 -29.84
N ALA A 245 -15.17 -0.97 -29.73
CA ALA A 245 -13.96 -1.78 -29.55
C ALA A 245 -13.08 -1.83 -30.82
N ASP A 246 -13.48 -1.12 -31.87
CA ASP A 246 -13.07 -1.30 -33.24
C ASP A 246 -11.73 -0.57 -33.56
N THR A 247 -11.25 0.30 -32.65
CA THR A 247 -10.07 1.16 -32.87
C THR A 247 -8.75 0.58 -32.34
N TYR A 248 -8.69 -0.71 -31.98
CA TYR A 248 -7.48 -1.32 -31.37
C TYR A 248 -6.76 -2.49 -32.11
N PRO A 249 -6.51 -2.47 -33.43
CA PRO A 249 -5.79 -3.59 -34.06
C PRO A 249 -4.26 -3.42 -34.15
N LEU A 250 -3.70 -2.21 -34.13
CA LEU A 250 -2.31 -2.00 -34.56
C LEU A 250 -1.26 -2.10 -33.44
N GLU A 251 -1.51 -1.54 -32.25
CA GLU A 251 -0.51 -1.53 -31.16
C GLU A 251 -0.31 -2.89 -30.47
N VAL A 252 -1.32 -3.76 -30.48
CA VAL A 252 -1.27 -5.10 -29.83
C VAL A 252 -0.25 -6.01 -30.52
N ASN A 253 -0.17 -5.93 -31.86
CA ASN A 253 0.78 -6.74 -32.65
C ASN A 253 2.25 -6.36 -32.38
N GLU A 254 2.56 -5.08 -32.10
CA GLU A 254 3.94 -4.65 -31.80
C GLU A 254 4.44 -5.10 -30.42
N SER A 255 3.55 -5.11 -29.43
CA SER A 255 3.84 -5.59 -28.07
C SER A 255 4.13 -7.10 -28.05
N GLU A 256 3.36 -7.88 -28.79
CA GLU A 256 3.60 -9.32 -28.93
C GLU A 256 4.94 -9.63 -29.60
N ALA A 257 5.29 -8.87 -30.64
CA ALA A 257 6.53 -9.04 -31.38
C ALA A 257 7.78 -8.73 -30.53
N ASN A 258 7.67 -7.81 -29.57
CA ASN A 258 8.81 -7.39 -28.74
C ASN A 258 9.08 -8.28 -27.51
N THR A 259 8.16 -9.16 -27.14
CA THR A 259 8.29 -10.00 -25.94
C THR A 259 9.34 -11.11 -26.13
N ARG A 260 10.31 -11.21 -25.22
CA ARG A 260 11.36 -12.26 -25.30
C ARG A 260 10.77 -13.62 -24.94
N ARG A 261 10.87 -14.59 -25.86
CA ARG A 261 10.40 -15.98 -25.65
C ARG A 261 11.55 -16.96 -25.39
N LEU A 262 11.30 -17.93 -24.51
CA LEU A 262 12.17 -19.08 -24.24
C LEU A 262 11.88 -20.17 -25.28
N SER A 263 12.93 -20.79 -25.84
CA SER A 263 12.79 -21.85 -26.84
C SER A 263 13.80 -23.00 -26.63
N GLY A 264 13.54 -24.13 -27.28
CA GLY A 264 14.47 -25.26 -27.36
C GLY A 264 14.85 -25.88 -26.00
N ARG A 265 16.17 -25.93 -25.72
CA ARG A 265 16.74 -26.55 -24.51
C ARG A 265 16.46 -25.73 -23.25
N THR A 266 16.55 -24.41 -23.35
CA THR A 266 16.34 -23.49 -22.21
C THR A 266 14.92 -23.57 -21.67
N LEU A 267 13.91 -23.71 -22.54
CA LEU A 267 12.52 -23.91 -22.12
C LEU A 267 12.34 -25.23 -21.36
N ARG A 268 12.98 -26.32 -21.80
CA ARG A 268 12.91 -27.63 -21.12
C ARG A 268 13.58 -27.58 -19.75
N MET A 269 14.76 -26.96 -19.65
CA MET A 269 15.45 -26.74 -18.38
C MET A 269 14.62 -25.88 -17.43
N ALA A 270 14.05 -24.78 -17.92
CA ALA A 270 13.18 -23.91 -17.12
C ALA A 270 11.95 -24.66 -16.61
N LYS A 271 11.31 -25.49 -17.45
CA LYS A 271 10.16 -26.32 -17.01
C LYS A 271 10.57 -27.33 -15.94
N GLY A 272 11.71 -28.01 -16.11
CA GLY A 272 12.22 -28.96 -15.13
C GLY A 272 12.54 -28.29 -13.80
N ALA A 273 13.25 -27.15 -13.83
CA ALA A 273 13.55 -26.36 -12.64
C ALA A 273 12.27 -25.84 -11.96
N TRP A 274 11.28 -25.43 -12.74
CA TRP A 274 9.99 -25.00 -12.21
C TRP A 274 9.23 -26.13 -11.51
N LEU A 275 9.19 -27.32 -12.11
CA LEU A 275 8.53 -28.50 -11.51
C LEU A 275 9.22 -28.93 -10.23
N LEU A 276 10.56 -28.91 -10.20
CA LEU A 276 11.33 -29.20 -8.99
C LEU A 276 11.01 -28.18 -7.89
N LEU A 277 11.02 -26.89 -8.22
CA LEU A 277 10.72 -25.85 -7.25
C LEU A 277 9.27 -25.94 -6.76
N ALA A 278 8.32 -26.18 -7.66
CA ALA A 278 6.91 -26.37 -7.30
C ALA A 278 6.70 -27.58 -6.38
N PHE A 279 7.45 -28.65 -6.57
CA PHE A 279 7.44 -29.80 -5.67
C PHE A 279 7.98 -29.42 -4.28
N VAL A 280 9.13 -28.73 -4.22
CA VAL A 280 9.71 -28.27 -2.94
C VAL A 280 8.75 -27.32 -2.21
N THR A 281 8.16 -26.35 -2.91
CA THR A 281 7.22 -25.41 -2.29
C THR A 281 5.95 -26.09 -1.82
N PHE A 282 5.44 -27.06 -2.57
CA PHE A 282 4.30 -27.88 -2.15
C PHE A 282 4.62 -28.72 -0.91
N VAL A 283 5.80 -29.35 -0.86
CA VAL A 283 6.23 -30.12 0.33
C VAL A 283 6.33 -29.23 1.56
N ILE A 284 6.93 -28.03 1.46
CA ILE A 284 7.02 -27.09 2.58
C ILE A 284 5.61 -26.65 3.03
N LEU A 285 4.71 -26.33 2.10
CA LEU A 285 3.33 -25.94 2.42
C LEU A 285 2.56 -27.06 3.15
N VAL A 286 2.70 -28.31 2.72
CA VAL A 286 2.00 -29.44 3.37
C VAL A 286 2.62 -29.74 4.73
N THR A 287 3.94 -29.69 4.83
CA THR A 287 4.65 -29.99 6.08
C THR A 287 4.60 -28.85 7.09
N SER A 288 4.14 -27.65 6.71
CA SER A 288 3.89 -26.53 7.63
C SER A 288 2.52 -26.57 8.32
N LEU A 289 1.59 -27.42 7.86
CA LEU A 289 0.25 -27.54 8.44
C LEU A 289 0.23 -27.83 9.96
N PRO A 290 1.12 -28.68 10.51
CA PRO A 290 1.23 -28.84 11.96
C PRO A 290 1.62 -27.56 12.70
N GLY A 291 2.51 -26.75 12.12
CA GLY A 291 2.87 -25.43 12.66
C GLY A 291 1.67 -24.49 12.71
N TYR A 292 0.89 -24.41 11.63
CA TYR A 292 -0.36 -23.66 11.63
C TYR A 292 -1.36 -24.15 12.69
N ALA A 293 -1.46 -25.47 12.90
CA ALA A 293 -2.33 -26.03 13.92
C ALA A 293 -1.93 -25.58 15.33
N GLN A 294 -0.63 -25.50 15.63
CA GLN A 294 -0.11 -24.95 16.89
C GLN A 294 -0.33 -23.44 17.02
N THR A 295 -0.23 -22.69 15.93
CA THR A 295 -0.58 -21.25 15.94
C THR A 295 -2.07 -21.05 16.23
N PHE A 296 -2.94 -21.91 15.71
CA PHE A 296 -4.38 -21.87 15.97
C PHE A 296 -4.76 -22.28 17.40
N SER A 297 -3.98 -23.16 18.04
CA SER A 297 -4.17 -23.52 19.45
C SER A 297 -3.59 -22.48 20.42
N GLY A 298 -2.86 -21.48 19.92
CA GLY A 298 -2.29 -20.40 20.74
C GLY A 298 -0.93 -20.69 21.35
N GLU A 299 -0.28 -21.82 21.03
CA GLU A 299 0.99 -22.24 21.64
C GLU A 299 2.22 -21.51 21.06
N LEU A 300 2.13 -20.98 19.83
CA LEU A 300 3.23 -20.31 19.11
C LEU A 300 3.06 -18.79 18.94
N ALA A 301 1.91 -18.22 19.34
CA ALA A 301 1.74 -16.77 19.31
C ALA A 301 2.39 -16.18 20.56
N HIS A 302 3.22 -15.13 20.44
CA HIS A 302 3.86 -14.42 21.57
C HIS A 302 2.87 -13.71 22.54
N ILE A 303 1.62 -14.17 22.61
CA ILE A 303 0.61 -13.78 23.59
C ILE A 303 0.53 -14.94 24.57
N ALA A 304 0.96 -14.73 25.81
CA ALA A 304 0.84 -15.74 26.86
C ALA A 304 -0.61 -16.26 26.89
N ALA A 305 -0.78 -17.58 26.96
CA ALA A 305 -2.09 -18.24 26.95
C ALA A 305 -3.06 -17.73 28.05
N GLU A 306 -2.53 -17.10 29.10
CA GLU A 306 -3.31 -16.48 30.18
C GLU A 306 -4.02 -15.17 29.79
N ASP A 307 -3.60 -14.45 28.74
CA ASP A 307 -4.17 -13.15 28.33
C ASP A 307 -5.08 -13.22 27.08
N GLN A 308 -5.36 -14.44 26.57
CA GLN A 308 -6.04 -14.63 25.29
C GLN A 308 -7.58 -14.53 25.42
N ASN A 309 -8.12 -13.31 25.29
CA ASN A 309 -9.57 -13.11 25.14
C ASN A 309 -10.09 -13.77 23.85
N ARG A 310 -11.35 -14.25 23.85
CA ARG A 310 -11.96 -14.96 22.68
C ARG A 310 -11.81 -14.22 21.34
N VAL A 311 -11.78 -12.89 21.36
CA VAL A 311 -11.60 -12.05 20.17
C VAL A 311 -10.21 -12.19 19.56
N THR A 312 -9.14 -12.21 20.36
CA THR A 312 -7.77 -12.34 19.85
C THR A 312 -7.51 -13.72 19.26
N ALA A 313 -8.11 -14.77 19.84
CA ALA A 313 -8.09 -16.12 19.28
C ALA A 313 -8.76 -16.20 17.89
N VAL A 314 -9.93 -15.56 17.71
CA VAL A 314 -10.61 -15.50 16.40
C VAL A 314 -9.72 -14.82 15.35
N PHE A 315 -9.12 -13.68 15.67
CA PHE A 315 -8.24 -12.99 14.74
C PHE A 315 -6.94 -13.76 14.46
N ALA A 316 -6.40 -14.51 15.41
CA ALA A 316 -5.26 -15.41 15.16
C ALA A 316 -5.62 -16.50 14.14
N ILE A 317 -6.79 -17.12 14.28
CA ILE A 317 -7.30 -18.11 13.31
C ILE A 317 -7.50 -17.46 11.93
N LEU A 318 -8.16 -16.30 11.88
CA LEU A 318 -8.37 -15.58 10.62
C LEU A 318 -7.05 -15.21 9.94
N SER A 319 -6.02 -14.82 10.71
CA SER A 319 -4.69 -14.51 10.20
C SER A 319 -4.02 -15.74 9.57
N GLY A 320 -4.04 -16.89 10.24
CA GLY A 320 -3.46 -18.12 9.67
C GLY A 320 -4.24 -18.63 8.46
N VAL A 321 -5.57 -18.49 8.43
CA VAL A 321 -6.39 -18.76 7.24
C VAL A 321 -6.04 -17.81 6.10
N ALA A 322 -5.89 -16.51 6.37
CA ALA A 322 -5.50 -15.52 5.37
C ALA A 322 -4.10 -15.81 4.81
N SER A 323 -3.16 -16.20 5.66
CA SER A 323 -1.81 -16.65 5.31
C SER A 323 -1.85 -17.85 4.33
N LEU A 324 -2.56 -18.93 4.67
CA LEU A 324 -2.74 -20.09 3.79
C LEU A 324 -3.45 -19.72 2.47
N ALA A 325 -4.47 -18.86 2.52
CA ALA A 325 -5.16 -18.38 1.34
C ALA A 325 -4.24 -17.60 0.40
N SER A 326 -3.37 -16.73 0.94
CA SER A 326 -2.35 -15.99 0.19
C SER A 326 -1.32 -16.91 -0.48
N ALA A 327 -0.90 -17.96 0.24
CA ALA A 327 0.00 -19.00 -0.29
C ALA A 327 -0.65 -19.75 -1.46
N LEU A 328 -1.87 -20.23 -1.27
CA LEU A 328 -2.63 -20.97 -2.29
C LEU A 328 -2.95 -20.09 -3.52
N LEU A 329 -3.31 -18.83 -3.31
CA LEU A 329 -3.49 -17.86 -4.38
C LEU A 329 -2.20 -17.70 -5.20
N SER A 330 -1.05 -17.51 -4.54
CA SER A 330 0.24 -17.36 -5.21
C SER A 330 0.64 -18.61 -5.99
N LEU A 331 0.44 -19.82 -5.43
CA LEU A 331 0.65 -21.08 -6.14
C LEU A 331 -0.30 -21.24 -7.34
N GLY A 332 -1.57 -20.90 -7.17
CA GLY A 332 -2.57 -20.96 -8.24
C GLY A 332 -2.22 -20.03 -9.41
N LEU A 333 -1.78 -18.81 -9.11
CA LEU A 333 -1.31 -17.85 -10.11
C LEU A 333 -0.01 -18.32 -10.78
N ALA A 334 0.94 -18.89 -10.03
CA ALA A 334 2.15 -19.47 -10.59
C ALA A 334 1.84 -20.60 -11.59
N ALA A 335 0.96 -21.54 -11.20
CA ALA A 335 0.53 -22.65 -12.04
C ALA A 335 -0.26 -22.18 -13.29
N LEU A 336 -1.06 -21.12 -13.14
CA LEU A 336 -1.75 -20.48 -14.26
C LEU A 336 -0.76 -19.95 -15.30
N PHE A 337 0.29 -19.24 -14.89
CA PHE A 337 1.35 -18.77 -15.80
C PHE A 337 2.10 -19.94 -16.44
N PHE A 338 2.43 -20.98 -15.67
CA PHE A 338 3.09 -22.18 -16.18
C PHE A 338 2.30 -22.85 -17.30
N ARG A 339 0.97 -22.93 -17.15
CA ARG A 339 0.09 -23.55 -18.15
C ARG A 339 -0.17 -22.66 -19.36
N ARG A 340 -0.32 -21.34 -19.17
CA ARG A 340 -0.81 -20.44 -20.22
C ARG A 340 0.27 -19.67 -20.97
N ARG A 341 1.38 -19.28 -20.31
CA ARG A 341 2.34 -18.30 -20.86
C ARG A 341 3.81 -18.56 -20.55
N PHE A 342 4.17 -19.75 -20.09
CA PHE A 342 5.55 -20.06 -19.65
C PHE A 342 6.62 -19.93 -20.76
N THR A 343 6.22 -19.83 -22.02
CA THR A 343 7.13 -19.51 -23.12
C THR A 343 7.64 -18.07 -23.09
N GLU A 344 6.94 -17.14 -22.45
CA GLU A 344 7.38 -15.75 -22.30
C GLU A 344 8.35 -15.63 -21.12
N THR A 345 9.50 -14.98 -21.32
CA THR A 345 10.57 -14.91 -20.30
C THR A 345 10.08 -14.22 -19.01
N VAL A 346 9.26 -13.17 -19.14
CA VAL A 346 8.69 -12.45 -17.99
C VAL A 346 7.65 -13.28 -17.26
N ALA A 347 6.75 -13.95 -17.99
CA ALA A 347 5.75 -14.81 -17.37
C ALA A 347 6.40 -16.00 -16.65
N ALA A 348 7.48 -16.57 -17.21
CA ALA A 348 8.27 -17.59 -16.54
C ALA A 348 8.92 -17.05 -15.27
N ALA A 349 9.61 -15.89 -15.34
CA ALA A 349 10.24 -15.25 -14.18
C ALA A 349 9.21 -14.90 -13.08
N LEU A 350 8.05 -14.36 -13.46
CA LEU A 350 6.95 -14.08 -12.54
C LEU A 350 6.39 -15.38 -11.92
N SER A 351 6.26 -16.45 -12.70
CA SER A 351 5.81 -17.74 -12.18
C SER A 351 6.77 -18.32 -11.14
N PHE A 352 8.09 -18.23 -11.36
CA PHE A 352 9.10 -18.58 -10.36
C PHE A 352 9.02 -17.70 -9.11
N TYR A 353 8.88 -16.38 -9.30
CA TYR A 353 8.71 -15.42 -8.21
C TYR A 353 7.49 -15.77 -7.35
N LEU A 354 6.35 -16.09 -7.97
CA LEU A 354 5.11 -16.44 -7.27
C LEU A 354 5.20 -17.78 -6.51
N LEU A 355 5.94 -18.77 -7.02
CA LEU A 355 6.21 -20.02 -6.27
C LEU A 355 6.99 -19.73 -4.98
N LEU A 356 8.05 -18.93 -5.09
CA LEU A 356 8.87 -18.53 -3.94
C LEU A 356 8.06 -17.68 -2.96
N TYR A 357 7.32 -16.69 -3.47
CA TYR A 357 6.47 -15.81 -2.69
C TYR A 357 5.43 -16.59 -1.85
N ALA A 358 4.84 -17.64 -2.43
CA ALA A 358 3.82 -18.45 -1.77
C ALA A 358 4.29 -19.14 -0.48
N VAL A 359 5.58 -19.44 -0.36
CA VAL A 359 6.12 -20.14 0.81
C VAL A 359 6.88 -19.18 1.72
N ILE A 360 7.63 -18.25 1.13
CA ILE A 360 8.58 -17.41 1.86
C ILE A 360 7.92 -16.16 2.43
N MET A 361 6.93 -15.55 1.74
CA MET A 361 6.24 -14.34 2.23
C MET A 361 4.92 -14.66 2.92
N ALA A 362 4.22 -15.67 2.42
CA ALA A 362 2.83 -15.87 2.81
C ALA A 362 2.67 -16.57 4.17
N GLY A 363 3.74 -16.96 4.89
CA GLY A 363 3.68 -17.63 6.19
C GLY A 363 4.08 -19.11 6.27
N PRO A 364 4.01 -19.94 5.20
CA PRO A 364 4.29 -21.37 5.36
C PRO A 364 5.69 -21.71 5.84
N LEU A 365 6.71 -20.94 5.43
CA LEU A 365 8.10 -21.21 5.83
C LEU A 365 8.33 -20.91 7.32
N GLU A 366 7.74 -19.82 7.82
CA GLU A 366 7.80 -19.41 9.22
C GLU A 366 7.20 -20.48 10.13
N ASN A 367 6.01 -20.98 9.77
CA ASN A 367 5.33 -22.04 10.53
C ASN A 367 6.07 -23.38 10.44
N TRP A 368 6.67 -23.66 9.27
CA TRP A 368 7.47 -24.87 9.07
C TRP A 368 8.76 -24.85 9.90
N SER A 369 9.51 -23.75 9.89
CA SER A 369 10.79 -23.66 10.61
C SER A 369 10.58 -23.61 12.12
N ALA A 370 9.54 -22.91 12.59
CA ALA A 370 9.19 -22.90 14.01
C ALA A 370 8.84 -24.32 14.51
N TYR A 371 8.00 -25.06 13.77
CA TYR A 371 7.56 -26.39 14.19
C TYR A 371 8.67 -27.46 14.13
N TRP A 372 9.40 -27.53 13.01
CA TRP A 372 10.35 -28.63 12.78
C TRP A 372 11.75 -28.34 13.32
N LEU A 373 12.17 -27.08 13.33
CA LEU A 373 13.54 -26.68 13.68
C LEU A 373 13.60 -25.91 15.00
N GLY A 374 12.46 -25.42 15.52
CA GLY A 374 12.45 -24.54 16.70
C GLY A 374 13.13 -23.19 16.45
N ASP A 375 13.35 -22.81 15.18
CA ASP A 375 14.02 -21.57 14.79
C ASP A 375 13.05 -20.68 14.00
N GLU A 376 12.48 -19.71 14.72
CA GLU A 376 11.59 -18.69 14.17
C GLU A 376 12.33 -17.70 13.24
N MET A 377 13.64 -17.55 13.44
CA MET A 377 14.46 -16.56 12.73
C MET A 377 14.98 -17.08 11.39
N LEU A 378 15.02 -18.41 11.20
CA LEU A 378 15.47 -19.05 9.96
C LEU A 378 14.66 -18.59 8.74
N ALA A 379 13.34 -18.48 8.88
CA ALA A 379 12.48 -18.04 7.78
C ALA A 379 12.79 -16.59 7.35
N LEU A 380 13.02 -15.69 8.30
CA LEU A 380 13.44 -14.30 8.05
C LEU A 380 14.79 -14.21 7.31
N ARG A 381 15.76 -15.07 7.68
CA ARG A 381 17.06 -15.14 6.99
C ARG A 381 16.92 -15.66 5.56
N LEU A 382 16.13 -16.73 5.38
CA LEU A 382 15.86 -17.30 4.06
C LEU A 382 15.07 -16.34 3.17
N GLN A 383 14.21 -15.50 3.73
CA GLN A 383 13.49 -14.47 3.00
C GLN A 383 14.43 -13.50 2.26
N GLY A 384 15.45 -12.97 2.95
CA GLY A 384 16.44 -12.08 2.33
C GLY A 384 17.21 -12.78 1.20
N LEU A 385 17.63 -14.03 1.43
CA LEU A 385 18.38 -14.85 0.48
C LEU A 385 17.58 -15.18 -0.79
N LEU A 386 16.35 -15.63 -0.62
CA LEU A 386 15.58 -16.28 -1.68
C LEU A 386 14.70 -15.30 -2.47
N LEU A 387 14.36 -14.12 -1.94
CA LEU A 387 13.49 -13.16 -2.65
C LEU A 387 14.19 -11.95 -3.21
N ALA A 388 15.37 -11.56 -2.72
CA ALA A 388 16.08 -10.40 -3.28
C ALA A 388 16.43 -10.60 -4.76
N VAL A 389 17.06 -11.73 -5.10
CA VAL A 389 17.46 -12.03 -6.49
C VAL A 389 16.24 -12.08 -7.43
N PRO A 390 15.14 -12.83 -7.13
CA PRO A 390 13.95 -12.82 -7.98
C PRO A 390 13.27 -11.45 -8.09
N THR A 391 13.25 -10.65 -7.03
CA THR A 391 12.63 -9.31 -7.06
C THR A 391 13.42 -8.37 -7.98
N VAL A 392 14.75 -8.33 -7.84
CA VAL A 392 15.62 -7.53 -8.71
C VAL A 392 15.56 -8.04 -10.16
N LEU A 393 15.50 -9.36 -10.36
CA LEU A 393 15.30 -9.98 -11.68
C LEU A 393 13.99 -9.53 -12.32
N LEU A 394 12.89 -9.56 -11.57
CA LEU A 394 11.59 -9.11 -12.05
C LEU A 394 11.65 -7.62 -12.42
N LEU A 395 12.21 -6.77 -11.55
CA LEU A 395 12.41 -5.34 -11.83
C LEU A 395 13.27 -5.08 -13.05
N ALA A 396 14.28 -5.91 -13.34
CA ALA A 396 15.17 -5.71 -14.49
C ALA A 396 14.56 -6.22 -15.80
N LEU A 397 13.77 -7.30 -15.76
CA LEU A 397 13.17 -7.94 -16.93
C LEU A 397 11.83 -7.33 -17.34
N PHE A 398 11.01 -6.92 -16.37
CA PHE A 398 9.66 -6.44 -16.60
C PHE A 398 9.63 -5.16 -17.47
N PRO A 399 8.69 -4.99 -18.42
CA PRO A 399 7.57 -5.89 -18.75
C PRO A 399 7.83 -6.94 -19.85
N ASN A 400 8.93 -6.83 -20.61
CA ASN A 400 9.10 -7.57 -21.88
C ASN A 400 10.18 -8.67 -21.89
N GLY A 401 10.96 -8.80 -20.81
CA GLY A 401 11.90 -9.90 -20.60
C GLY A 401 13.31 -9.62 -21.11
N ARG A 402 13.59 -8.36 -21.43
CA ARG A 402 14.90 -7.88 -21.87
C ARG A 402 15.53 -7.07 -20.75
N PHE A 403 16.85 -6.92 -20.75
CA PHE A 403 17.56 -6.00 -19.85
C PHE A 403 17.70 -4.65 -20.54
N VAL A 404 17.08 -3.62 -19.99
CA VAL A 404 17.08 -2.27 -20.55
C VAL A 404 16.96 -1.29 -19.39
N PRO A 405 17.96 -0.41 -19.21
CA PRO A 405 19.18 -0.26 -20.03
C PRO A 405 20.13 -1.46 -19.88
N SER A 406 21.09 -1.63 -20.80
CA SER A 406 21.96 -2.82 -20.85
C SER A 406 22.77 -3.05 -19.57
N TRP A 407 23.07 -2.00 -18.80
CA TRP A 407 23.76 -2.10 -17.52
C TRP A 407 22.94 -2.85 -16.45
N SER A 408 21.60 -2.87 -16.56
CA SER A 408 20.72 -3.55 -15.59
C SER A 408 20.99 -5.05 -15.46
N ARG A 409 21.62 -5.66 -16.48
CA ARG A 409 22.06 -7.08 -16.43
C ARG A 409 23.06 -7.36 -15.30
N TRP A 410 23.82 -6.35 -14.87
CA TRP A 410 24.84 -6.50 -13.83
C TRP A 410 24.25 -6.50 -12.42
N LEU A 411 22.99 -6.09 -12.24
CA LEU A 411 22.32 -6.16 -10.94
C LEU A 411 22.19 -7.62 -10.46
N LEU A 412 21.98 -8.56 -11.37
CA LEU A 412 21.82 -9.98 -11.03
C LEU A 412 23.06 -10.61 -10.37
N PRO A 413 24.25 -10.61 -11.01
CA PRO A 413 25.43 -11.18 -10.36
C PRO A 413 25.81 -10.44 -9.08
N LEU A 414 25.47 -9.15 -8.94
CA LEU A 414 25.69 -8.40 -7.69
C LEU A 414 24.76 -8.87 -6.55
N THR A 415 23.55 -9.37 -6.86
CA THR A 415 22.61 -9.81 -5.81
C THR A 415 23.04 -11.13 -5.17
N ILE A 416 23.84 -11.95 -5.86
CA ILE A 416 24.30 -13.26 -5.35
C ILE A 416 25.27 -13.12 -4.16
N PRO A 417 26.40 -12.42 -4.25
CA PRO A 417 27.31 -12.23 -3.11
C PRO A 417 26.64 -11.44 -1.99
N TRP A 418 25.72 -10.54 -2.32
CA TRP A 418 24.90 -9.83 -1.35
C TRP A 418 24.02 -10.79 -0.52
N SER A 419 23.31 -11.69 -1.21
CA SER A 419 22.41 -12.67 -0.57
C SER A 419 23.20 -13.67 0.27
N LEU A 420 24.38 -14.10 -0.20
CA LEU A 420 25.30 -14.95 0.55
C LEU A 420 25.86 -14.24 1.79
N GLY A 421 26.23 -12.97 1.66
CA GLY A 421 26.72 -12.14 2.77
C GLY A 421 25.70 -12.05 3.90
N LEU A 422 24.41 -11.89 3.58
CA LEU A 422 23.34 -11.91 4.58
C LEU A 422 23.15 -13.27 5.25
N PHE A 423 23.18 -14.35 4.49
CA PHE A 423 22.96 -15.69 5.05
C PHE A 423 24.04 -16.11 6.03
N LEU A 424 25.28 -15.67 5.79
CA LEU A 424 26.43 -15.99 6.65
C LEU A 424 26.46 -15.17 7.95
N LEU A 425 25.62 -14.14 8.09
CA LEU A 425 25.57 -13.31 9.28
C LEU A 425 24.68 -13.95 10.37
N PRO A 426 25.21 -14.20 11.59
CA PRO A 426 24.52 -14.95 12.65
C PRO A 426 23.21 -14.32 13.14
N SER A 427 23.02 -13.01 12.94
CA SER A 427 21.77 -12.31 13.20
C SER A 427 21.79 -10.93 12.53
N PHE A 428 20.64 -10.50 11.99
CA PHE A 428 20.38 -9.11 11.61
C PHE A 428 20.06 -8.29 12.87
N ASP A 429 20.82 -8.53 13.94
CA ASP A 429 20.56 -7.92 15.23
C ASP A 429 21.28 -6.57 15.25
N ALA A 430 20.47 -5.52 15.25
CA ALA A 430 20.85 -4.13 15.41
C ALA A 430 21.92 -3.89 16.51
N GLY A 431 21.98 -4.75 17.54
CA GLY A 431 22.92 -4.63 18.65
C GLY A 431 24.27 -5.37 18.51
N GLY A 432 24.53 -6.09 17.42
CA GLY A 432 25.74 -6.90 17.23
C GLY A 432 26.99 -6.11 16.81
N GLY A 433 28.17 -6.57 17.25
CA GLY A 433 29.47 -5.86 17.11
C GLY A 433 30.00 -5.59 15.69
N ASP A 434 29.39 -6.17 14.63
CA ASP A 434 29.81 -5.98 13.23
C ASP A 434 28.85 -5.04 12.45
N SER A 435 28.56 -3.88 13.05
CA SER A 435 27.62 -2.88 12.50
C SER A 435 27.98 -2.41 11.09
N VAL A 436 29.27 -2.30 10.75
CA VAL A 436 29.73 -1.80 9.45
C VAL A 436 29.37 -2.74 8.30
N LEU A 437 29.55 -4.05 8.46
CA LEU A 437 29.28 -5.04 7.40
C LEU A 437 27.77 -5.17 7.16
N VAL A 438 26.98 -5.28 8.23
CA VAL A 438 25.50 -5.34 8.15
C VAL A 438 24.96 -4.08 7.47
N THR A 439 25.50 -2.91 7.83
CA THR A 439 25.06 -1.65 7.22
C THR A 439 25.47 -1.52 5.76
N SER A 440 26.67 -1.97 5.41
CA SER A 440 27.14 -1.98 4.02
C SER A 440 26.25 -2.89 3.15
N LEU A 441 25.79 -4.02 3.69
CA LEU A 441 24.82 -4.89 3.03
C LEU A 441 23.44 -4.21 2.93
N ALA A 442 22.94 -3.56 3.98
CA ALA A 442 21.67 -2.84 3.90
C ALA A 442 21.69 -1.69 2.87
N VAL A 443 22.74 -0.87 2.87
CA VAL A 443 22.93 0.25 1.93
C VAL A 443 23.06 -0.25 0.50
N SER A 444 23.83 -1.32 0.27
CA SER A 444 23.96 -1.90 -1.07
C SER A 444 22.63 -2.44 -1.59
N LEU A 445 21.79 -3.08 -0.76
CA LEU A 445 20.45 -3.51 -1.17
C LEU A 445 19.58 -2.33 -1.64
N ILE A 446 19.53 -1.27 -0.83
CA ILE A 446 18.78 -0.05 -1.16
C ILE A 446 19.30 0.53 -2.48
N GLY A 447 20.62 0.56 -2.68
CA GLY A 447 21.24 0.97 -3.94
C GLY A 447 20.82 0.11 -5.13
N MET A 448 20.70 -1.21 -4.96
CA MET A 448 20.27 -2.13 -6.02
C MET A 448 18.79 -1.95 -6.38
N PHE A 449 17.91 -1.78 -5.39
CA PHE A 449 16.50 -1.44 -5.63
C PHE A 449 16.37 -0.07 -6.31
N ALA A 450 17.11 0.94 -5.85
CA ALA A 450 17.13 2.25 -6.47
C ALA A 450 17.62 2.19 -7.93
N ALA A 451 18.66 1.41 -8.21
CA ALA A 451 19.10 1.17 -9.58
C ALA A 451 18.01 0.47 -10.42
N GLY A 452 17.35 -0.55 -9.88
CA GLY A 452 16.20 -1.20 -10.53
C GLY A 452 15.09 -0.20 -10.89
N LEU A 453 14.75 0.71 -9.96
CA LEU A 453 13.77 1.78 -10.19
C LEU A 453 14.23 2.78 -11.25
N VAL A 454 15.50 3.20 -11.22
CA VAL A 454 16.07 4.08 -12.26
C VAL A 454 16.00 3.41 -13.64
N ALA A 455 16.32 2.12 -13.73
CA ALA A 455 16.19 1.36 -14.97
C ALA A 455 14.73 1.34 -15.48
N GLN A 456 13.75 1.14 -14.59
CA GLN A 456 12.33 1.21 -14.91
C GLN A 456 11.90 2.60 -15.38
N ILE A 457 12.37 3.68 -14.73
CA ILE A 457 12.07 5.06 -15.13
C ILE A 457 12.67 5.37 -16.51
N MET A 458 13.92 5.02 -16.75
CA MET A 458 14.58 5.22 -18.05
C MET A 458 13.83 4.47 -19.16
N ARG A 459 13.47 3.21 -18.89
CA ARG A 459 12.71 2.37 -19.82
C ARG A 459 11.32 2.95 -20.11
N TYR A 460 10.58 3.38 -19.08
CA TYR A 460 9.24 3.94 -19.22
C TYR A 460 9.26 5.21 -20.09
N ARG A 461 10.24 6.09 -19.87
CA ARG A 461 10.35 7.38 -20.57
C ARG A 461 10.81 7.24 -22.01
N HIS A 462 11.80 6.40 -22.28
CA HIS A 462 12.52 6.44 -23.56
C HIS A 462 12.25 5.26 -24.48
N ILE A 463 11.77 4.12 -23.97
CA ILE A 463 11.79 2.85 -24.74
C ILE A 463 10.43 2.14 -24.76
N SER A 464 9.62 2.28 -23.69
CA SER A 464 8.39 1.51 -23.54
C SER A 464 7.29 1.92 -24.53
N SER A 465 6.67 0.93 -25.16
CA SER A 465 5.43 1.06 -25.94
C SER A 465 4.23 1.45 -25.06
N ALA A 466 3.10 1.82 -25.67
CA ALA A 466 1.88 2.18 -24.95
C ALA A 466 1.38 1.06 -24.01
N ILE A 467 1.43 -0.19 -24.48
CA ILE A 467 1.05 -1.38 -23.70
C ILE A 467 2.02 -1.61 -22.55
N GLU A 468 3.32 -1.59 -22.81
CA GLU A 468 4.35 -1.79 -21.77
C GLU A 468 4.26 -0.73 -20.66
N ARG A 469 4.00 0.53 -21.02
CA ARG A 469 3.76 1.60 -20.04
C ARG A 469 2.56 1.31 -19.14
N GLN A 470 1.47 0.80 -19.72
CA GLN A 470 0.29 0.42 -18.95
C GLN A 470 0.57 -0.77 -18.03
N GLN A 471 1.34 -1.76 -18.48
CA GLN A 471 1.78 -2.87 -17.62
C GLN A 471 2.60 -2.35 -16.43
N THR A 472 3.52 -1.42 -16.66
CA THR A 472 4.28 -0.78 -15.56
C THR A 472 3.38 0.01 -14.62
N LYS A 473 2.35 0.72 -15.11
CA LYS A 473 1.39 1.43 -14.24
C LYS A 473 0.67 0.49 -13.28
N TRP A 474 0.22 -0.68 -13.76
CA TRP A 474 -0.42 -1.68 -12.91
C TRP A 474 0.46 -2.15 -11.76
N VAL A 475 1.74 -2.39 -12.06
CA VAL A 475 2.75 -2.75 -11.06
C VAL A 475 2.94 -1.60 -10.07
N VAL A 476 3.13 -0.36 -10.56
CA VAL A 476 3.32 0.82 -9.72
C VAL A 476 2.11 1.07 -8.81
N TYR A 477 0.88 0.92 -9.29
CA TYR A 477 -0.31 1.08 -8.46
C TYR A 477 -0.40 0.01 -7.36
N GLY A 478 -0.11 -1.24 -7.69
CA GLY A 478 -0.07 -2.32 -6.70
C GLY A 478 0.99 -2.09 -5.63
N PHE A 479 2.22 -1.77 -6.06
CA PHE A 479 3.31 -1.45 -5.13
C PHE A 479 3.02 -0.20 -4.29
N ALA A 480 2.44 0.85 -4.86
CA ALA A 480 2.06 2.05 -4.10
C ALA A 480 0.98 1.76 -3.06
N LEU A 481 -0.02 0.94 -3.42
CA LEU A 481 -1.06 0.51 -2.49
C LEU A 481 -0.48 -0.34 -1.36
N TRP A 482 0.37 -1.30 -1.69
CA TRP A 482 1.04 -2.15 -0.71
C TRP A 482 1.96 -1.33 0.21
N LEU A 483 2.78 -0.44 -0.36
CA LEU A 483 3.66 0.44 0.41
C LEU A 483 2.86 1.38 1.32
N GLY A 484 1.75 1.94 0.83
CA GLY A 484 0.85 2.75 1.65
C GLY A 484 0.27 1.98 2.84
N TYR A 485 -0.11 0.71 2.63
CA TYR A 485 -0.51 -0.18 3.72
C TYR A 485 0.64 -0.45 4.70
N VAL A 486 1.84 -0.78 4.20
CA VAL A 486 3.03 -1.04 5.04
C VAL A 486 3.34 0.17 5.92
N LEU A 487 3.37 1.38 5.35
CA LEU A 487 3.59 2.63 6.09
C LEU A 487 2.49 2.91 7.11
N LEU A 488 1.24 2.58 6.80
CA LEU A 488 0.14 2.69 7.76
C LEU A 488 0.29 1.66 8.91
N SER A 489 0.74 0.44 8.59
CA SER A 489 0.91 -0.67 9.53
C SER A 489 2.20 -0.58 10.36
N SER A 490 3.18 0.23 9.97
CA SER A 490 4.45 0.36 10.67
C SER A 490 4.27 0.97 12.06
N PHE A 491 3.28 1.85 12.26
CA PHE A 491 3.00 2.42 13.57
C PHE A 491 2.47 1.38 14.56
N PRO A 492 1.39 0.62 14.25
CA PRO A 492 0.98 -0.54 15.03
C PRO A 492 2.14 -1.49 15.35
N PHE A 493 2.95 -1.82 14.35
CA PHE A 493 4.09 -2.72 14.51
C PHE A 493 5.13 -2.19 15.50
N LEU A 494 5.62 -0.96 15.30
CA LEU A 494 6.62 -0.32 16.17
C LEU A 494 6.11 -0.15 17.60
N TYR A 495 4.81 0.14 17.78
CA TYR A 495 4.22 0.20 19.12
C TYR A 495 4.27 -1.17 19.80
N LEU A 496 3.84 -2.24 19.10
CA LEU A 496 3.83 -3.60 19.65
C LEU A 496 5.23 -4.10 20.03
N THR A 497 6.23 -3.84 19.19
CA THR A 497 7.61 -4.30 19.45
C THR A 497 8.32 -3.57 20.59
N ASN A 498 7.75 -2.47 21.10
CA ASN A 498 8.32 -1.69 22.20
C ASN A 498 7.42 -1.69 23.46
N LEU A 499 6.40 -2.55 23.49
CA LEU A 499 5.60 -2.77 24.68
C LEU A 499 6.47 -3.45 25.76
N PRO A 500 6.43 -2.98 27.03
CA PRO A 500 7.09 -3.67 28.13
C PRO A 500 6.58 -5.11 28.25
N ALA A 501 7.47 -6.04 28.58
CA ALA A 501 7.11 -7.43 28.78
C ALA A 501 5.99 -7.57 29.84
N GLY A 502 4.96 -8.37 29.53
CA GLY A 502 3.78 -8.55 30.39
C GLY A 502 2.69 -7.49 30.25
N THR A 503 2.79 -6.55 29.31
CA THR A 503 1.68 -5.64 28.99
C THR A 503 0.68 -6.30 28.03
N PRO A 504 -0.63 -6.27 28.31
CA PRO A 504 -1.65 -6.85 27.43
C PRO A 504 -1.62 -6.21 26.04
N ALA A 505 -1.66 -7.05 25.01
CA ALA A 505 -1.68 -6.58 23.63
C ALA A 505 -2.97 -5.79 23.32
N PRO A 506 -2.89 -4.62 22.66
CA PRO A 506 -4.08 -3.89 22.23
C PRO A 506 -4.98 -4.69 21.29
N TRP A 507 -6.29 -4.42 21.30
CA TRP A 507 -7.26 -5.12 20.44
C TRP A 507 -6.93 -5.03 18.94
N TRP A 508 -6.33 -3.93 18.50
CA TRP A 508 -5.96 -3.71 17.09
C TRP A 508 -4.71 -4.50 16.68
N ALA A 509 -3.98 -5.11 17.62
CA ALA A 509 -2.78 -5.89 17.32
C ALA A 509 -3.11 -7.07 16.41
N ALA A 510 -4.14 -7.85 16.79
CA ALA A 510 -4.58 -9.01 16.03
C ALA A 510 -5.17 -8.61 14.65
N VAL A 511 -5.84 -7.46 14.58
CA VAL A 511 -6.33 -6.87 13.32
C VAL A 511 -5.18 -6.48 12.38
N SER A 512 -4.10 -5.95 12.94
CA SER A 512 -2.91 -5.54 12.17
C SER A 512 -2.20 -6.74 11.55
N VAL A 513 -2.10 -7.85 12.29
CA VAL A 513 -1.55 -9.12 11.77
C VAL A 513 -2.42 -9.68 10.63
N LEU A 514 -3.74 -9.68 10.79
CA LEU A 514 -4.65 -10.10 9.71
C LEU A 514 -4.47 -9.22 8.47
N GLY A 515 -4.41 -7.90 8.67
CA GLY A 515 -4.20 -6.94 7.58
C GLY A 515 -2.89 -7.18 6.82
N TRP A 516 -1.81 -7.57 7.52
CA TRP A 516 -0.53 -7.89 6.91
C TRP A 516 -0.67 -9.01 5.86
N PHE A 517 -1.23 -10.16 6.26
CA PHE A 517 -1.41 -11.29 5.34
C PHE A 517 -2.36 -10.99 4.18
N LEU A 518 -3.39 -10.17 4.41
CA LEU A 518 -4.27 -9.71 3.34
C LEU A 518 -3.52 -8.79 2.35
N ALA A 519 -2.72 -7.86 2.87
CA ALA A 519 -1.96 -6.92 2.05
C ALA A 519 -0.90 -7.61 1.17
N LEU A 520 -0.36 -8.77 1.59
CA LEU A 520 0.55 -9.57 0.77
C LEU A 520 -0.07 -10.00 -0.58
N ASN A 521 -1.39 -10.08 -0.71
CA ASN A 521 -2.04 -10.41 -1.98
C ASN A 521 -1.94 -9.28 -3.02
N ILE A 522 -1.70 -8.04 -2.60
CA ILE A 522 -1.69 -6.87 -3.49
C ILE A 522 -0.61 -7.02 -4.57
N VAL A 523 0.59 -7.44 -4.19
CA VAL A 523 1.73 -7.56 -5.11
C VAL A 523 1.54 -8.70 -6.13
N PRO A 524 1.26 -9.97 -5.73
CA PRO A 524 0.94 -11.06 -6.66
C PRO A 524 -0.19 -10.73 -7.63
N VAL A 525 -1.29 -10.14 -7.13
CA VAL A 525 -2.45 -9.81 -7.96
C VAL A 525 -2.11 -8.70 -8.95
N SER A 526 -1.43 -7.64 -8.51
CA SER A 526 -1.00 -6.54 -9.37
C SER A 526 -0.05 -7.02 -10.48
N LEU A 527 0.98 -7.80 -10.14
CA LEU A 527 1.91 -8.37 -11.10
C LEU A 527 1.21 -9.31 -12.10
N THR A 528 0.26 -10.11 -11.60
CA THR A 528 -0.54 -11.00 -12.43
C THR A 528 -1.39 -10.22 -13.41
N ILE A 529 -2.10 -9.20 -12.97
CA ILE A 529 -2.90 -8.32 -13.84
C ILE A 529 -2.02 -7.69 -14.91
N ALA A 530 -0.84 -7.22 -14.53
CA ALA A 530 0.10 -6.57 -15.43
C ALA A 530 0.60 -7.49 -16.55
N VAL A 531 0.82 -8.79 -16.27
CA VAL A 531 1.31 -9.75 -17.28
C VAL A 531 0.19 -10.47 -18.04
N MET A 532 -0.94 -10.79 -17.39
CA MET A 532 -2.01 -11.61 -18.00
C MET A 532 -2.85 -10.88 -19.03
N ARG A 533 -3.04 -9.56 -18.92
CA ARG A 533 -4.09 -8.89 -19.69
C ARG A 533 -3.62 -8.37 -21.04
N TYR A 534 -3.94 -9.16 -22.07
CA TYR A 534 -4.37 -8.62 -23.36
C TYR A 534 -5.61 -7.74 -23.13
N ARG A 535 -5.66 -6.56 -23.76
CA ARG A 535 -6.78 -5.59 -23.75
C ARG A 535 -6.95 -4.80 -22.44
N LEU A 536 -6.01 -3.88 -22.21
CA LEU A 536 -5.97 -2.93 -21.09
C LEU A 536 -7.22 -2.04 -20.95
N TRP A 537 -7.97 -1.81 -22.02
CA TRP A 537 -9.11 -0.87 -22.07
C TRP A 537 -10.34 -1.31 -21.25
N ASP A 538 -10.56 -2.62 -21.07
CA ASP A 538 -11.65 -3.11 -20.22
C ASP A 538 -11.33 -3.01 -18.72
N ILE A 539 -10.06 -2.74 -18.35
CA ILE A 539 -9.68 -2.65 -16.94
C ILE A 539 -9.92 -1.26 -16.36
N ASP A 540 -9.91 -0.18 -17.14
CA ASP A 540 -10.38 1.13 -16.65
C ASP A 540 -11.85 1.06 -16.21
N VAL A 541 -12.64 0.23 -16.89
CA VAL A 541 -14.03 -0.12 -16.52
C VAL A 541 -14.06 -1.01 -15.26
N LEU A 542 -13.07 -1.86 -15.04
CA LEU A 542 -12.96 -2.68 -13.83
C LEU A 542 -12.46 -1.88 -12.62
N ILE A 543 -11.44 -1.01 -12.76
CA ILE A 543 -10.91 -0.13 -11.71
C ILE A 543 -12.00 0.78 -11.21
N SER A 544 -12.72 1.42 -12.13
CA SER A 544 -13.86 2.24 -11.77
C SER A 544 -14.88 1.43 -10.97
N ARG A 545 -15.19 0.20 -11.38
CA ARG A 545 -16.09 -0.69 -10.62
C ARG A 545 -15.52 -1.14 -9.28
N THR A 546 -14.25 -1.54 -9.17
CA THR A 546 -13.66 -2.01 -7.92
C THR A 546 -13.39 -0.88 -6.94
N LEU A 547 -13.04 0.31 -7.42
CA LEU A 547 -12.87 1.51 -6.58
C LEU A 547 -14.22 1.96 -6.05
N VAL A 548 -15.25 1.95 -6.89
CA VAL A 548 -16.65 2.15 -6.48
C VAL A 548 -17.05 1.13 -5.44
N TYR A 549 -16.91 -0.16 -5.73
CA TYR A 549 -17.36 -1.22 -4.84
C TYR A 549 -16.53 -1.25 -3.55
N GLY A 550 -15.24 -0.90 -3.62
CA GLY A 550 -14.36 -0.79 -2.46
C GLY A 550 -14.74 0.39 -1.56
N VAL A 551 -14.88 1.59 -2.13
CA VAL A 551 -15.34 2.79 -1.41
C VAL A 551 -16.73 2.55 -0.84
N LEU A 552 -17.63 1.97 -1.63
CA LEU A 552 -18.95 1.57 -1.17
C LEU A 552 -18.89 0.60 0.00
N THR A 553 -18.07 -0.44 -0.09
CA THR A 553 -17.95 -1.44 0.98
C THR A 553 -17.41 -0.78 2.25
N ALA A 554 -16.40 0.08 2.14
CA ALA A 554 -15.87 0.83 3.26
C ALA A 554 -16.90 1.78 3.90
N VAL A 555 -17.65 2.53 3.08
CA VAL A 555 -18.75 3.40 3.55
C VAL A 555 -19.88 2.58 4.17
N THR A 556 -20.23 1.45 3.58
CA THR A 556 -21.24 0.50 4.09
C THR A 556 -20.83 -0.03 5.45
N VAL A 557 -19.60 -0.53 5.59
CA VAL A 557 -19.07 -1.02 6.87
C VAL A 557 -19.00 0.10 7.90
N GLY A 558 -18.53 1.29 7.53
CA GLY A 558 -18.43 2.44 8.42
C GLY A 558 -19.79 2.94 8.89
N LEU A 559 -20.76 3.06 7.99
CA LEU A 559 -22.12 3.46 8.35
C LEU A 559 -22.84 2.36 9.15
N TYR A 560 -22.59 1.08 8.86
CA TYR A 560 -23.09 -0.03 9.67
C TYR A 560 -22.56 0.05 11.10
N ALA A 561 -21.25 0.26 11.26
CA ALA A 561 -20.62 0.45 12.56
C ALA A 561 -21.19 1.67 13.31
N LEU A 562 -21.43 2.80 12.62
CA LEU A 562 -22.03 3.99 13.21
C LEU A 562 -23.48 3.78 13.66
N VAL A 563 -24.28 3.07 12.87
CA VAL A 563 -25.68 2.81 13.19
C VAL A 563 -25.79 1.80 14.32
N VAL A 564 -25.05 0.70 14.25
CA VAL A 564 -25.04 -0.32 15.31
C VAL A 564 -24.48 0.27 16.61
N GLY A 565 -23.37 1.02 16.54
CA GLY A 565 -22.80 1.72 17.69
C GLY A 565 -23.75 2.78 18.26
N GLY A 566 -24.38 3.58 17.38
CA GLY A 566 -25.36 4.60 17.78
C GLY A 566 -26.61 3.99 18.43
N MET A 567 -27.16 2.92 17.87
CA MET A 567 -28.27 2.17 18.47
C MET A 567 -27.87 1.57 19.82
N ALA A 568 -26.67 0.99 19.95
CA ALA A 568 -26.19 0.46 21.23
C ALA A 568 -26.12 1.55 22.31
N THR A 569 -25.73 2.78 21.96
CA THR A 569 -25.74 3.91 22.90
C THR A 569 -27.14 4.42 23.24
N VAL A 570 -28.08 4.39 22.29
CA VAL A 570 -29.46 4.86 22.47
C VAL A 570 -30.28 3.86 23.29
N PHE A 571 -30.05 2.56 23.12
CA PHE A 571 -30.83 1.52 23.79
C PHE A 571 -30.28 1.11 25.17
N GLN A 572 -29.23 1.77 25.68
CA GLN A 572 -28.59 1.43 26.97
C GLN A 572 -28.43 -0.08 27.20
N THR A 573 -28.16 -0.85 26.14
CA THR A 573 -27.70 -2.21 26.31
C THR A 573 -26.31 -2.08 26.89
N GLN A 574 -26.18 -2.25 28.22
CA GLN A 574 -24.88 -2.49 28.83
C GLN A 574 -24.17 -3.52 27.96
N ALA A 575 -23.05 -3.09 27.41
CA ALA A 575 -22.26 -3.86 26.47
C ALA A 575 -21.72 -5.10 27.17
N ASN A 576 -22.53 -6.16 27.27
CA ASN A 576 -22.10 -7.50 27.63
C ASN A 576 -21.70 -8.30 26.37
N TRP A 577 -21.19 -7.59 25.36
CA TRP A 577 -20.52 -8.15 24.19
C TRP A 577 -19.17 -7.44 24.02
N LEU A 578 -18.27 -7.64 24.99
CA LEU A 578 -16.82 -7.50 24.93
C LEU A 578 -16.26 -8.25 26.15
#